data_AF-A0A2E7URC1-F1
#
_entry.id   AF-A0A2E7URC1-F1
#
_cell.length_a   1.000
_cell.length_b   1.000
_cell.length_c   1.000
_cell.angle_alpha   90.00
_cell.angle_beta   90.00
_cell.angle_gamma   90.00
#
_symmetry.space_group_name_H-M   'P 1'
#
loop_
_entity.id
_entity.type
_entity.pdbx_description
1 polymer ?
#
loop_
_entity_poly.entity_id
_entity_poly.type
_entity_poly.pdbx_seq_one_letter_code
_entity_poly.pdbx_strand_id
1 'polypeptide(L)'
;MEWHIAPHSRVDIHVFSGINFSGERRITNIHAAGGRQGSSLNNFAFRSIAISGPIGTTVVLCTSVLDIGWEARPWRALRVIKGEGFETKEGKRAIRAPDLDWFDASNAHRTDPDFQQTFPQVTKFEEGTGWSFGQSGSMLLNDNIKQIRVFRPR
;
A
#
# COMPACT_ATOMS: atom_id res chain seq x y z
N MET A 1 -9.73 12.36 3.45
CA MET A 1 -8.86 11.53 2.61
C MET A 1 -9.57 11.31 1.28
N GLU A 2 -8.92 11.62 0.17
CA GLU A 2 -9.48 11.51 -1.18
C GLU A 2 -9.19 10.14 -1.80
N TRP A 3 -10.09 9.69 -2.69
CA TRP A 3 -10.06 8.34 -3.23
C TRP A 3 -10.23 8.37 -4.74
N HIS A 4 -9.27 7.77 -5.44
CA HIS A 4 -9.30 7.63 -6.90
C HIS A 4 -9.29 6.14 -7.21
N ILE A 5 -10.45 5.61 -7.60
CA ILE A 5 -10.66 4.17 -7.79
C ILE A 5 -10.92 3.93 -9.26
N ALA A 6 -10.08 3.11 -9.90
CA ALA A 6 -10.33 2.69 -11.28
C ALA A 6 -11.66 1.91 -11.37
N PRO A 7 -12.44 2.09 -12.47
CA PRO A 7 -13.68 1.34 -12.67
C PRO A 7 -13.48 -0.16 -12.53
N HIS A 8 -14.47 -0.85 -11.95
CA HIS A 8 -14.45 -2.30 -11.77
C HIS A 8 -13.27 -2.84 -10.94
N SER A 9 -12.73 -2.03 -10.04
CA SER A 9 -11.76 -2.48 -9.04
C SER A 9 -12.44 -3.34 -7.96
N ARG A 10 -11.76 -4.39 -7.50
CA ARG A 10 -12.17 -5.18 -6.34
C ARG A 10 -10.98 -5.36 -5.42
N VAL A 11 -10.94 -4.58 -4.35
CA VAL A 11 -9.77 -4.51 -3.46
C VAL A 11 -10.23 -4.36 -2.02
N ASP A 12 -9.65 -5.16 -1.14
CA ASP A 12 -9.81 -5.00 0.31
C ASP A 12 -8.55 -4.34 0.87
N ILE A 13 -8.72 -3.19 1.52
CA ILE A 13 -7.64 -2.43 2.12
C ILE A 13 -7.81 -2.49 3.63
N HIS A 14 -6.82 -3.08 4.30
CA HIS A 14 -6.73 -3.16 5.75
C HIS A 14 -5.62 -2.20 6.19
N VAL A 15 -5.90 -1.33 7.15
CA VAL A 15 -4.88 -0.45 7.73
C VAL A 15 -4.86 -0.58 9.24
N PHE A 16 -3.73 -0.19 9.82
CA PHE A 16 -3.53 -0.23 11.26
C PHE A 16 -2.86 1.05 11.74
N SER A 17 -3.27 1.54 12.91
CA SER A 17 -2.72 2.77 13.50
C SER A 17 -1.25 2.65 13.89
N GLY A 18 -0.76 1.43 14.14
CA GLY A 18 0.62 1.14 14.48
C GLY A 18 1.40 0.48 13.33
N ILE A 19 2.72 0.42 13.50
CA ILE A 19 3.61 -0.38 12.66
C ILE A 19 3.40 -1.88 12.93
N ASN A 20 3.88 -2.75 12.06
CA ASN A 20 3.79 -4.21 12.18
C ASN A 20 2.35 -4.72 12.43
N PHE A 21 1.36 -4.09 11.80
CA PHE A 21 -0.06 -4.48 11.91
C PHE A 21 -0.61 -4.42 13.35
N SER A 22 -0.05 -3.52 14.17
CA SER A 22 -0.49 -3.30 15.55
C SER A 22 -1.47 -2.13 15.70
N GLY A 23 -2.18 -2.08 16.83
CA GLY A 23 -3.11 -0.98 17.14
C GLY A 23 -4.52 -1.16 16.56
N GLU A 24 -5.23 -0.04 16.37
CA GLU A 24 -6.60 -0.04 15.84
C GLU A 24 -6.58 -0.48 14.38
N ARG A 25 -7.45 -1.43 14.02
CA ARG A 25 -7.60 -1.93 12.65
C ARG A 25 -8.83 -1.34 11.99
N ARG A 26 -8.66 -0.78 10.79
CA ARG A 26 -9.76 -0.35 9.92
C ARG A 26 -9.71 -1.06 8.57
N ILE A 27 -10.89 -1.31 8.00
CA ILE A 27 -11.04 -2.02 6.73
C ILE A 27 -11.90 -1.18 5.81
N THR A 28 -11.51 -1.10 4.55
CA THR A 28 -12.30 -0.53 3.46
C THR A 28 -12.34 -1.52 2.30
N ASN A 29 -13.55 -1.82 1.87
CA ASN A 29 -13.81 -2.74 0.76
C ASN A 29 -14.24 -1.92 -0.47
N ILE A 30 -13.55 -2.16 -1.59
CA ILE A 30 -13.85 -1.58 -2.90
C ILE A 30 -14.53 -2.65 -3.74
N HIS A 31 -15.72 -2.34 -4.26
CA HIS A 31 -16.52 -3.26 -5.05
C HIS A 31 -16.50 -2.91 -6.54
N ALA A 32 -16.73 -3.93 -7.38
CA ALA A 32 -16.65 -3.82 -8.84
C ALA A 32 -17.66 -2.83 -9.49
N ALA A 33 -18.66 -2.37 -8.76
CA ALA A 33 -19.57 -1.32 -9.21
C ALA A 33 -18.96 0.10 -9.11
N GLY A 34 -17.68 0.23 -8.74
CA GLY A 34 -17.03 1.52 -8.50
C GLY A 34 -17.39 2.15 -7.15
N GLY A 35 -18.29 1.51 -6.39
CA GLY A 35 -18.65 1.91 -5.04
C GLY A 35 -17.62 1.47 -4.00
N ARG A 36 -17.34 2.35 -3.05
CA ARG A 36 -16.61 2.07 -1.82
C ARG A 36 -17.62 1.89 -0.69
N GLN A 37 -17.52 0.82 0.09
CA GLN A 37 -18.37 0.63 1.27
C GLN A 37 -17.66 1.15 2.53
N GLY A 38 -18.33 2.03 3.28
CA GLY A 38 -17.95 2.44 4.64
C GLY A 38 -16.52 2.95 4.78
N SER A 39 -16.23 4.20 4.40
CA SER A 39 -14.87 4.76 4.52
C SER A 39 -14.50 5.12 5.95
N SER A 40 -14.26 4.09 6.75
CA SER A 40 -13.70 4.17 8.09
C SER A 40 -12.30 4.82 8.08
N LEU A 41 -11.65 4.95 6.92
CA LEU A 41 -10.32 5.53 6.75
C LEU A 41 -10.30 7.06 6.71
N ASN A 42 -11.45 7.72 6.64
CA ASN A 42 -11.50 9.17 6.76
C ASN A 42 -10.99 9.60 8.14
N ASN A 43 -10.03 10.51 8.15
CA ASN A 43 -9.36 11.02 9.36
C ASN A 43 -8.70 9.93 10.21
N PHE A 44 -8.37 8.78 9.61
CA PHE A 44 -7.60 7.74 10.28
C PHE A 44 -6.14 7.86 9.91
N ALA A 45 -5.29 8.05 10.92
CA ALA A 45 -3.85 7.98 10.79
C ALA A 45 -3.42 6.51 10.88
N PHE A 46 -2.72 6.03 9.86
CA PHE A 46 -2.26 4.65 9.80
C PHE A 46 -0.79 4.58 9.39
N ARG A 47 -0.13 3.53 9.90
CA ARG A 47 1.31 3.31 9.78
C ARG A 47 1.66 1.96 9.19
N SER A 48 0.68 1.09 9.01
CA SER A 48 0.82 -0.14 8.25
C SER A 48 -0.45 -0.45 7.47
N ILE A 49 -0.30 -1.18 6.37
CA ILE A 49 -1.38 -1.46 5.41
C ILE A 49 -1.22 -2.87 4.84
N ALA A 50 -2.34 -3.54 4.58
CA ALA A 50 -2.40 -4.74 3.76
C ALA A 50 -3.46 -4.56 2.69
N ILE A 51 -3.12 -4.94 1.46
CA ILE A 51 -4.02 -4.89 0.31
C ILE A 51 -4.26 -6.30 -0.19
N SER A 52 -5.51 -6.63 -0.51
CA SER A 52 -5.83 -7.89 -1.19
C SER A 52 -6.73 -7.64 -2.39
N GLY A 53 -6.47 -8.35 -3.49
CA GLY A 53 -7.17 -8.12 -4.75
C GLY A 53 -6.60 -8.95 -5.91
N PRO A 54 -7.12 -8.76 -7.13
CA PRO A 54 -6.59 -9.40 -8.33
C PRO A 54 -5.11 -9.09 -8.57
N ILE A 55 -4.39 -10.03 -9.18
CA ILE A 55 -3.00 -9.83 -9.60
C ILE A 55 -2.89 -8.62 -10.53
N GLY A 56 -1.90 -7.78 -10.27
CA GLY A 56 -1.58 -6.52 -10.92
C GLY A 56 -2.32 -5.30 -10.34
N THR A 57 -3.18 -5.49 -9.32
CA THR A 57 -3.79 -4.38 -8.58
C THR A 57 -2.68 -3.52 -7.98
N THR A 58 -2.74 -2.21 -8.20
CA THR A 58 -1.76 -1.26 -7.67
C THR A 58 -2.43 -0.22 -6.80
N VAL A 59 -1.96 -0.03 -5.58
CA VAL A 59 -2.43 0.99 -4.64
C VAL A 59 -1.32 1.99 -4.41
N VAL A 60 -1.58 3.28 -4.63
CA VAL A 60 -0.60 4.37 -4.41
C VAL A 60 -1.06 5.27 -3.28
N LEU A 61 -0.15 5.53 -2.34
CA LEU A 61 -0.37 6.38 -1.18
C LEU A 61 0.21 7.79 -1.41
N CYS A 62 -0.63 8.81 -1.31
CA CYS A 62 -0.28 10.19 -1.67
C CYS A 62 -0.37 11.11 -0.44
N THR A 63 0.64 11.94 -0.22
CA THR A 63 0.70 12.92 0.88
C THR A 63 0.12 14.29 0.51
N SER A 64 -0.27 14.46 -0.74
CA SER A 64 -0.92 15.66 -1.27
C SER A 64 -2.35 15.33 -1.65
N VAL A 65 -3.23 16.33 -1.56
CA VAL A 65 -4.58 16.30 -2.13
C VAL A 65 -4.57 16.63 -3.63
N LEU A 66 -3.49 17.26 -4.12
CA LEU A 66 -3.39 17.61 -5.53
C LEU A 66 -3.14 16.37 -6.38
N ASP A 67 -3.90 16.22 -7.48
CA ASP A 67 -3.74 15.14 -8.47
C ASP A 67 -2.52 15.36 -9.38
N ILE A 68 -1.33 15.49 -8.79
CA ILE A 68 -0.09 15.77 -9.50
C ILE A 68 1.11 15.20 -8.74
N GLY A 69 2.13 14.77 -9.48
CA GLY A 69 3.44 14.41 -8.95
C GLY A 69 3.51 13.06 -8.21
N TRP A 70 2.39 12.35 -8.08
CA TRP A 70 2.37 10.99 -7.53
C TRP A 70 3.07 9.99 -8.47
N GLU A 71 3.01 10.22 -9.79
CA GLU A 71 3.68 9.39 -10.80
C GLU A 71 5.21 9.40 -10.69
N ALA A 72 5.76 10.53 -10.25
CA ALA A 72 7.19 10.69 -10.00
C ALA A 72 7.64 10.07 -8.67
N ARG A 73 6.73 9.41 -7.93
CA ARG A 73 7.00 8.79 -6.62
C ARG A 73 6.56 7.32 -6.62
N PRO A 74 7.12 6.49 -7.51
CA PRO A 74 6.74 5.08 -7.64
C PRO A 74 6.95 4.29 -6.35
N TRP A 75 7.92 4.69 -5.52
CA TRP A 75 8.18 4.15 -4.18
C TRP A 75 7.08 4.43 -3.13
N ARG A 76 5.86 4.78 -3.55
CA ARG A 76 4.69 4.91 -2.67
C ARG A 76 3.58 3.95 -3.08
N ALA A 77 3.94 2.89 -3.81
CA ALA A 77 3.00 1.97 -4.42
C ALA A 77 3.13 0.55 -3.86
N LEU A 78 1.98 -0.07 -3.59
CA LEU A 78 1.83 -1.51 -3.39
C LEU A 78 1.26 -2.13 -4.64
N ARG A 79 1.84 -3.22 -5.12
CA ARG A 79 1.31 -3.97 -6.27
C ARG A 79 1.14 -5.44 -5.91
N VAL A 80 -0.07 -5.94 -6.04
CA VAL A 80 -0.35 -7.37 -5.89
C VAL A 80 0.29 -8.08 -7.09
N ILE A 81 1.36 -8.85 -6.89
CA ILE A 81 2.00 -9.61 -7.97
C ILE A 81 1.97 -11.10 -7.69
N LYS A 82 2.15 -11.92 -8.73
CA LYS A 82 2.24 -13.37 -8.58
C LYS A 82 3.57 -13.73 -7.92
N GLY A 83 3.54 -14.60 -6.92
CA GLY A 83 4.76 -15.10 -6.25
C GLY A 83 5.19 -14.30 -5.03
N GLU A 84 4.79 -13.03 -4.92
CA GLU A 84 5.04 -12.20 -3.73
C GLU A 84 3.78 -12.06 -2.86
N GLY A 85 4.01 -11.90 -1.55
CA GLY A 85 2.96 -11.74 -0.56
C GLY A 85 2.43 -13.06 0.00
N PHE A 86 1.23 -13.03 0.56
CA PHE A 86 0.60 -14.19 1.20
C PHE A 86 -0.82 -14.41 0.66
N GLU A 87 -1.38 -15.57 0.94
CA GLU A 87 -2.77 -15.91 0.60
C GLU A 87 -3.67 -15.72 1.83
N THR A 88 -4.78 -15.02 1.66
CA THR A 88 -5.78 -14.90 2.72
C THR A 88 -6.55 -16.21 2.90
N LYS A 89 -7.27 -16.37 4.01
CA LYS A 89 -8.14 -17.54 4.24
C LYS A 89 -9.22 -17.74 3.16
N GLU A 90 -9.52 -16.68 2.40
CA GLU A 90 -10.49 -16.68 1.30
C GLU A 90 -9.84 -16.98 -0.06
N GLY A 91 -8.56 -17.34 -0.09
CA GLY A 91 -7.81 -17.63 -1.32
C GLY A 91 -7.38 -16.39 -2.11
N LYS A 92 -7.50 -15.18 -1.55
CA LYS A 92 -7.07 -13.94 -2.23
C LYS A 92 -5.59 -13.69 -2.00
N ARG A 93 -4.87 -13.28 -3.05
CA ARG A 93 -3.49 -12.80 -2.90
C ARG A 93 -3.51 -11.44 -2.21
N ALA A 94 -2.58 -11.27 -1.27
CA ALA A 94 -2.44 -10.05 -0.51
C ALA A 94 -0.98 -9.64 -0.33
N ILE A 95 -0.75 -8.33 -0.37
CA ILE A 95 0.50 -7.69 -0.01
C ILE A 95 0.30 -6.96 1.32
N ARG A 96 1.35 -6.93 2.12
CA ARG A 96 1.42 -6.25 3.41
C ARG A 96 2.46 -5.14 3.31
N ALA A 97 2.45 -4.15 4.20
CA ALA A 97 3.45 -3.10 4.42
C ALA A 97 3.44 -2.76 5.92
N PRO A 98 4.38 -3.30 6.71
CA PRO A 98 4.40 -3.11 8.16
C PRO A 98 4.79 -1.70 8.63
N ASP A 99 5.34 -0.84 7.78
CA ASP A 99 5.72 0.55 8.07
C ASP A 99 5.67 1.38 6.77
N LEU A 100 5.07 2.57 6.77
CA LEU A 100 4.99 3.38 5.55
C LEU A 100 6.19 4.31 5.36
N ASP A 101 6.92 4.62 6.43
CA ASP A 101 8.06 5.54 6.38
C ASP A 101 9.39 4.82 6.29
N TRP A 102 9.53 3.76 7.07
CA TRP A 102 10.81 3.13 7.34
C TRP A 102 10.74 1.64 7.06
N PHE A 103 11.31 1.26 5.92
CA PHE A 103 11.94 -0.04 5.78
C PHE A 103 13.41 0.16 5.47
N ASP A 104 14.25 -0.66 6.08
CA ASP A 104 15.69 -0.65 5.88
C ASP A 104 16.07 -0.68 4.38
N ALA A 105 17.22 -0.09 4.03
CA ALA A 105 17.77 -0.14 2.68
C ALA A 105 18.16 -1.57 2.28
N SER A 106 18.20 -1.92 0.98
CA SER A 106 18.51 -3.27 0.46
C SER A 106 19.85 -3.88 0.89
N ASN A 107 20.69 -3.09 1.56
CA ASN A 107 22.00 -3.45 2.08
C ASN A 107 22.09 -3.40 3.62
N ALA A 108 20.98 -3.21 4.34
CA ALA A 108 20.97 -3.22 5.79
C ALA A 108 21.05 -4.67 6.30
N HIS A 109 22.22 -5.07 6.79
CA HIS A 109 22.45 -6.40 7.33
C HIS A 109 21.82 -6.54 8.72
N ARG A 110 20.62 -7.12 8.81
CA ARG A 110 20.07 -7.62 10.09
C ARG A 110 19.44 -9.01 9.93
N THR A 111 20.13 -10.04 10.35
CA THR A 111 19.78 -11.46 10.11
C THR A 111 18.64 -11.97 10.98
N ASP A 112 17.43 -11.40 10.88
CA ASP A 112 16.25 -11.87 11.62
C ASP A 112 15.17 -12.40 10.65
N PRO A 113 14.89 -13.73 10.61
CA PRO A 113 13.99 -14.35 9.63
C PRO A 113 12.53 -13.88 9.67
N ASP A 114 12.10 -13.32 10.80
CA ASP A 114 10.72 -12.86 11.03
C ASP A 114 10.50 -11.39 10.61
N PHE A 115 11.56 -10.66 10.27
CA PHE A 115 11.50 -9.27 9.82
C PHE A 115 11.78 -9.20 8.32
N GLN A 116 10.72 -8.97 7.54
CA GLN A 116 10.82 -8.87 6.08
C GLN A 116 11.64 -7.63 5.69
N GLN A 117 12.84 -7.89 5.18
CA GLN A 117 13.90 -6.93 4.92
C GLN A 117 13.87 -6.41 3.48
N THR A 118 13.57 -5.11 3.34
CA THR A 118 14.06 -4.22 2.26
C THR A 118 13.48 -4.39 0.84
N PHE A 119 13.41 -3.30 0.05
CA PHE A 119 12.71 -3.25 -1.26
C PHE A 119 13.56 -2.69 -2.40
N PRO A 120 13.22 -2.98 -3.67
CA PRO A 120 13.81 -2.31 -4.81
C PRO A 120 13.33 -0.86 -4.92
N GLN A 121 14.27 0.09 -5.02
CA GLN A 121 13.97 1.45 -5.47
C GLN A 121 13.69 1.39 -6.98
N VAL A 122 12.43 1.49 -7.36
CA VAL A 122 12.00 1.39 -8.75
C VAL A 122 11.77 2.75 -9.36
N THR A 123 12.08 2.91 -10.64
CA THR A 123 11.87 4.19 -11.36
C THR A 123 10.47 4.30 -11.96
N LYS A 124 9.79 3.15 -12.13
CA LYS A 124 8.42 3.06 -12.64
C LYS A 124 7.58 2.14 -11.76
N PHE A 125 6.26 2.38 -11.68
CA PHE A 125 5.34 1.52 -10.94
C PHE A 125 5.33 0.06 -11.43
N GLU A 126 5.56 -0.11 -12.73
CA GLU A 126 5.55 -1.42 -13.39
C GLU A 126 6.69 -2.32 -12.93
N GLU A 127 7.79 -1.72 -12.48
CA GLU A 127 9.01 -2.40 -12.01
C GLU A 127 8.90 -2.82 -10.53
N GLY A 128 7.88 -2.33 -9.81
CA GLY A 128 7.65 -2.64 -8.40
C GLY A 128 7.33 -4.12 -8.15
N THR A 129 8.09 -4.77 -7.26
CA THR A 129 7.83 -6.15 -6.80
C THR A 129 7.12 -6.15 -5.45
N GLY A 130 5.80 -6.36 -5.45
CA GLY A 130 4.99 -6.45 -4.23
C GLY A 130 4.68 -5.08 -3.61
N TRP A 131 5.71 -4.31 -3.28
CA TRP A 131 5.67 -3.06 -2.55
C TRP A 131 6.93 -2.25 -2.82
N SER A 132 6.79 -0.93 -2.82
CA SER A 132 7.90 0.01 -2.84
C SER A 132 7.49 1.15 -1.91
N PHE A 133 8.25 1.35 -0.83
CA PHE A 133 7.97 2.33 0.23
C PHE A 133 9.22 3.02 0.72
N GLY A 134 9.09 4.32 0.95
CA GLY A 134 10.07 5.15 1.66
C GLY A 134 11.33 5.47 0.86
N GLN A 135 11.75 6.73 0.92
CA GLN A 135 13.14 7.12 0.66
C GLN A 135 13.63 7.81 1.94
N SER A 136 14.79 7.39 2.44
CA SER A 136 15.51 8.09 3.51
C SER A 136 15.56 9.59 3.21
N GLY A 137 15.02 10.44 4.10
CA GLY A 137 15.14 11.89 4.05
C GLY A 137 14.05 12.69 3.32
N SER A 138 12.92 12.10 2.91
CA SER A 138 11.79 12.84 2.29
C SER A 138 10.45 12.65 3.03
N MET A 139 9.47 13.54 2.78
CA MET A 139 8.15 13.60 3.44
C MET A 139 7.60 12.24 3.88
N LEU A 140 7.43 12.08 5.20
CA LEU A 140 6.84 10.92 5.85
C LEU A 140 5.45 10.61 5.26
N LEU A 141 5.20 9.34 4.92
CA LEU A 141 3.90 8.77 4.63
C LEU A 141 3.09 8.52 5.90
N ASN A 142 3.70 8.07 7.01
CA ASN A 142 2.95 7.81 8.24
C ASN A 142 2.19 9.06 8.65
N ASP A 143 0.91 8.86 8.98
CA ASP A 143 -0.01 9.88 9.45
C ASP A 143 -0.30 11.03 8.44
N ASN A 144 0.33 11.00 7.25
CA ASN A 144 0.32 12.10 6.27
C ASN A 144 -0.39 11.74 4.96
N ILE A 145 -1.02 10.57 4.87
CA ILE A 145 -1.74 10.15 3.67
C ILE A 145 -3.02 10.97 3.52
N LYS A 146 -3.09 11.72 2.44
CA LYS A 146 -4.25 12.56 2.08
C LYS A 146 -5.08 11.93 0.98
N GLN A 147 -4.48 11.10 0.13
CA GLN A 147 -5.14 10.48 -1.01
C GLN A 147 -4.68 9.03 -1.21
N ILE A 148 -5.62 8.15 -1.58
CA ILE A 148 -5.36 6.76 -1.96
C ILE A 148 -5.84 6.54 -3.39
N ARG A 149 -4.97 5.99 -4.23
CA ARG A 149 -5.27 5.64 -5.62
C ARG A 149 -5.26 4.15 -5.81
N VAL A 150 -6.21 3.62 -6.56
CA VAL A 150 -6.32 2.19 -6.85
C VAL A 150 -6.42 2.01 -8.36
N PHE A 151 -5.42 1.35 -8.92
CA PHE A 151 -5.32 1.00 -10.33
C PHE A 151 -5.58 -0.48 -10.53
N ARG A 152 -6.25 -0.81 -11.63
CA ARG A 152 -6.47 -2.18 -12.06
C ARG A 152 -5.27 -2.69 -12.88
N PRO A 153 -4.98 -4.00 -12.84
CA PRO A 153 -4.22 -4.64 -13.93
C PRO A 153 -4.88 -4.35 -15.29
N ARG A 154 -4.08 -3.97 -16.29
CA ARG A 154 -4.47 -4.12 -17.69
C ARG A 154 -4.52 -5.60 -18.05
#